data_AF-W2QRC5-F1
#
_entry.id   AF-W2QRC5-F1
#
_cell.length_a   1.000
_cell.length_b   1.000
_cell.length_c   1.000
_cell.angle_alpha   90.00
_cell.angle_beta   90.00
_cell.angle_gamma   90.00
#
_symmetry.space_group_name_H-M   'P 1'
#
loop_
_entity.id
_entity.type
_entity.pdbx_description
1 polymer ?
#
loop_
_entity_poly.entity_id
_entity_poly.type
_entity_poly.pdbx_seq_one_letter_code
_entity_poly.pdbx_strand_id
1 'polypeptide(L)'
;MDSSPLFAPNCTLLSDKVITGVVQRVAPLHGRFDHECSFIAPTRLPPLESLTDETQPSPTQTPVSGRKLKILTSRRERCRINQARYRKRQRQHAEDLDDSIRQLKEEIQDLEIQKHNVLRSAPTDKNVWVVATEYFRHFRHGYNACDVLLFTSTARTKQHLQLDFLKATMAPEVTDGDLIGAEVLLESWRRFSLYHGDVNVELTRLEQVSRDSLFATTQTSITITQNTLRFLYPHLVNVNDDSHEAALALKLLDQRLVVHGSVWFDWDSTTGRVVRLESKLDLLTAMLRLLGDLESVVRVFDEALITLDGRLVAEGDSAPHSPKIAPFFR
;
A
#
# COMPACT_ATOMS: atom_id res chain seq x y z
N MET A 1 49.26 10.24 39.90
CA MET A 1 49.69 10.41 38.50
C MET A 1 48.44 10.34 37.67
N ASP A 2 48.14 11.48 37.05
CA ASP A 2 47.28 11.70 35.88
C ASP A 2 45.77 11.50 35.99
N SER A 3 45.14 12.53 36.55
CA SER A 3 43.78 12.96 36.28
C SER A 3 43.66 13.54 34.86
N SER A 4 42.93 12.85 33.98
CA SER A 4 42.52 13.32 32.64
C SER A 4 41.00 13.53 32.61
N PRO A 5 40.49 14.75 32.32
CA PRO A 5 39.06 15.00 32.20
C PRO A 5 38.58 14.73 30.77
N LEU A 6 37.69 13.75 30.60
CA LEU A 6 36.95 13.56 29.34
C LEU A 6 35.75 14.52 29.35
N PHE A 7 35.78 15.51 28.46
CA PHE A 7 34.65 16.40 28.21
C PHE A 7 33.57 15.70 27.37
N ALA A 8 32.31 15.87 27.77
CA ALA A 8 31.16 15.51 26.94
C ALA A 8 30.96 16.58 25.84
N PRO A 9 30.73 16.22 24.57
CA PRO A 9 30.25 17.17 23.58
C PRO A 9 28.76 17.43 23.85
N ASN A 10 28.34 18.70 23.73
CA ASN A 10 26.97 19.22 23.90
C ASN A 10 26.65 19.75 25.31
N CYS A 11 27.26 20.88 25.64
CA CYS A 11 26.72 21.83 26.62
C CYS A 11 26.62 23.20 25.95
N THR A 12 25.64 23.38 25.05
CA THR A 12 25.19 24.71 24.65
C THR A 12 23.93 25.05 25.44
N LEU A 13 24.12 25.88 26.47
CA LEU A 13 23.07 26.62 27.14
C LEU A 13 22.27 27.43 26.11
N LEU A 14 20.98 27.13 25.97
CA LEU A 14 20.04 27.97 25.22
C LEU A 14 19.93 29.32 25.93
N SER A 15 20.42 30.37 25.29
CA SER A 15 20.35 31.75 25.76
C SER A 15 19.07 32.41 25.24
N ASP A 16 18.22 32.90 26.16
CA ASP A 16 17.01 33.69 25.90
C ASP A 16 17.30 35.12 25.41
N LYS A 17 17.86 35.25 24.20
CA LYS A 17 17.95 36.55 23.49
C LYS A 17 17.17 36.52 22.18
N VAL A 18 15.89 36.88 22.32
CA VAL A 18 15.03 37.71 21.46
C VAL A 18 15.28 37.61 19.95
N ILE A 19 14.36 36.89 19.29
CA ILE A 19 14.12 36.91 17.84
C ILE A 19 13.57 38.30 17.46
N THR A 20 14.40 39.20 16.94
CA THR A 20 13.92 40.40 16.23
C THR A 20 13.91 40.15 14.73
N GLY A 21 12.73 39.83 14.19
CA GLY A 21 12.47 39.85 12.74
C GLY A 21 11.58 38.70 12.24
N VAL A 22 10.27 38.77 12.47
CA VAL A 22 9.28 37.89 11.81
C VAL A 22 8.78 38.60 10.55
N VAL A 23 9.06 38.05 9.38
CA VAL A 23 8.41 38.44 8.12
C VAL A 23 7.27 37.45 7.86
N GLN A 24 6.05 37.97 7.81
CA GLN A 24 4.83 37.21 7.54
C GLN A 24 4.83 36.71 6.08
N ARG A 25 4.93 35.40 5.87
CA ARG A 25 4.67 34.79 4.56
C ARG A 25 3.17 34.60 4.39
N VAL A 26 2.60 35.31 3.41
CA VAL A 26 1.21 35.14 2.96
C VAL A 26 1.10 33.82 2.18
N ALA A 27 0.14 32.97 2.58
CA ALA A 27 -0.11 31.67 1.99
C ALA A 27 -0.84 31.79 0.63
N PRO A 28 -0.52 30.96 -0.38
CA PRO A 28 -1.35 30.81 -1.58
C PRO A 28 -2.61 29.99 -1.25
N LEU A 29 -3.77 30.57 -1.55
CA LEU A 29 -5.08 29.92 -1.48
C LEU A 29 -5.08 28.62 -2.31
N HIS A 30 -5.11 27.48 -1.61
CA HIS A 30 -5.37 26.18 -2.20
C HIS A 30 -6.86 26.07 -2.53
N GLY A 31 -7.17 25.91 -3.81
CA GLY A 31 -8.50 25.55 -4.30
C GLY A 31 -8.84 24.13 -3.83
N ARG A 32 -9.99 24.04 -3.15
CA ARG A 32 -10.65 22.82 -2.71
C ARG A 32 -11.16 22.07 -3.95
N PHE A 33 -10.66 20.85 -4.18
CA PHE A 33 -11.25 19.91 -5.12
C PHE A 33 -12.30 19.10 -4.37
N ASP A 34 -13.56 19.50 -4.50
CA ASP A 34 -14.69 18.63 -4.18
C ASP A 34 -15.04 17.84 -5.47
N HIS A 35 -14.95 16.52 -5.38
CA HIS A 35 -15.41 15.57 -6.38
C HIS A 35 -16.95 15.54 -6.38
N GLU A 36 -17.58 16.25 -7.31
CA GLU A 36 -18.90 15.84 -7.83
C GLU A 36 -18.95 16.04 -9.35
N CYS A 37 -19.22 14.92 -10.04
CA CYS A 37 -19.51 14.87 -11.47
C CYS A 37 -20.83 15.58 -11.75
N SER A 38 -20.80 16.66 -12.54
CA SER A 38 -21.94 17.01 -13.39
C SER A 38 -21.49 17.78 -14.62
N PHE A 39 -21.74 17.20 -15.79
CA PHE A 39 -21.65 17.86 -17.09
C PHE A 39 -22.55 19.10 -17.10
N ILE A 40 -21.98 20.27 -17.35
CA ILE A 40 -22.77 21.48 -17.68
C ILE A 40 -22.14 22.13 -18.92
N ALA A 41 -22.86 22.02 -20.03
CA ALA A 41 -22.57 22.72 -21.28
C ALA A 41 -22.67 24.24 -21.07
N PRO A 42 -21.84 25.07 -21.75
CA PRO A 42 -21.98 26.51 -21.65
C PRO A 42 -23.27 26.99 -22.31
N THR A 43 -24.15 27.50 -21.44
CA THR A 43 -25.43 28.16 -21.70
C THR A 43 -25.28 29.30 -22.70
N ARG A 44 -26.06 29.24 -23.78
CA ARG A 44 -26.31 30.37 -24.69
C ARG A 44 -27.07 31.47 -23.94
N LEU A 45 -26.58 32.70 -24.00
CA LEU A 45 -27.35 33.89 -23.62
C LEU A 45 -28.20 34.39 -24.82
N PRO A 46 -29.39 34.96 -24.55
CA PRO A 46 -30.50 35.04 -25.51
C PRO A 46 -30.41 36.24 -26.49
N PRO A 47 -31.13 36.18 -27.62
CA PRO A 47 -31.30 37.33 -28.51
C PRO A 47 -32.45 38.21 -28.03
N LEU A 48 -32.24 39.52 -27.97
CA LEU A 48 -33.32 40.50 -27.80
C LEU A 48 -33.56 41.21 -29.13
N GLU A 49 -34.76 40.99 -29.65
CA GLU A 49 -35.37 41.64 -30.80
C GLU A 49 -35.62 43.13 -30.51
N SER A 50 -35.53 43.97 -31.56
CA SER A 50 -36.60 44.94 -31.79
C SER A 50 -36.61 45.37 -33.26
N LEU A 51 -37.77 45.15 -33.85
CA LEU A 51 -38.21 45.50 -35.18
C LEU A 51 -38.22 47.02 -35.42
N THR A 52 -37.94 47.34 -36.68
CA THR A 52 -38.42 48.48 -37.49
C THR A 52 -39.48 49.40 -36.86
N ASP A 53 -39.24 50.71 -36.88
CA ASP A 53 -40.19 51.64 -37.51
C ASP A 53 -39.53 52.97 -37.95
N GLU A 54 -39.70 53.23 -39.24
CA GLU A 54 -39.96 54.49 -39.94
C GLU A 54 -39.04 55.73 -39.93
N THR A 55 -38.86 56.19 -41.18
CA THR A 55 -38.55 57.56 -41.64
C THR A 55 -37.12 58.09 -41.46
N GLN A 56 -36.31 57.91 -42.51
CA GLN A 56 -35.14 58.73 -42.80
C GLN A 56 -35.52 59.82 -43.83
N PRO A 57 -35.36 61.13 -43.53
CA PRO A 57 -35.18 62.13 -44.56
C PRO A 57 -33.72 62.13 -45.03
N SER A 58 -33.56 62.41 -46.32
CA SER A 58 -32.37 62.49 -47.16
C SER A 58 -31.09 63.09 -46.53
N PRO A 59 -29.90 62.75 -47.05
CA PRO A 59 -28.64 62.90 -46.33
C PRO A 59 -28.08 64.32 -46.45
N THR A 60 -27.73 64.92 -45.31
CA THR A 60 -26.76 66.03 -45.27
C THR A 60 -25.47 65.50 -44.65
N GLN A 61 -24.43 65.46 -45.47
CA GLN A 61 -23.09 65.00 -45.10
C GLN A 61 -22.43 66.00 -44.15
N THR A 62 -21.82 65.52 -43.07
CA THR A 62 -20.74 66.23 -42.37
C THR A 62 -19.54 65.30 -42.13
N PRO A 63 -18.30 65.79 -42.24
CA PRO A 63 -17.11 64.94 -42.33
C PRO A 63 -16.51 64.65 -40.95
N VAL A 64 -16.92 63.54 -40.31
CA VAL A 64 -16.29 63.04 -39.06
C VAL A 64 -15.74 61.60 -39.20
N SER A 65 -15.63 61.10 -40.44
CA SER A 65 -15.31 59.68 -40.70
C SER A 65 -13.83 59.32 -40.50
N GLY A 66 -12.90 60.21 -40.86
CA GLY A 66 -11.46 59.89 -40.92
C GLY A 66 -10.76 59.67 -39.57
N ARG A 67 -11.12 60.41 -38.52
CA ARG A 67 -10.51 60.25 -37.17
C ARG A 67 -11.05 59.03 -36.44
N LYS A 68 -12.37 58.77 -36.52
CA LYS A 68 -13.01 57.59 -35.92
C LYS A 68 -12.46 56.29 -36.54
N LEU A 69 -12.28 56.25 -37.86
CA LEU A 69 -11.73 55.09 -38.55
C LEU A 69 -10.27 54.80 -38.12
N LYS A 70 -9.42 55.82 -37.98
CA LYS A 70 -8.03 55.68 -37.50
C LYS A 70 -7.93 55.19 -36.05
N ILE A 71 -8.84 55.62 -35.18
CA ILE A 71 -8.90 55.15 -33.79
C ILE A 71 -9.36 53.68 -33.75
N LEU A 72 -10.34 53.30 -34.57
CA LEU A 72 -10.82 51.93 -34.67
C LEU A 72 -9.77 50.97 -35.24
N THR A 73 -9.02 51.38 -36.28
CA THR A 73 -7.92 50.57 -36.83
C THR A 73 -6.78 50.41 -35.82
N SER A 74 -6.42 51.47 -35.10
CA SER A 74 -5.42 51.42 -34.02
C SER A 74 -5.86 50.50 -32.87
N ARG A 75 -7.15 50.51 -32.49
CA ARG A 75 -7.72 49.61 -31.48
C ARG A 75 -7.71 48.14 -31.93
N ARG A 76 -8.07 47.86 -33.18
CA ARG A 76 -8.02 46.51 -33.77
C ARG A 76 -6.59 45.96 -33.77
N GLU A 77 -5.62 46.79 -34.14
CA GLU A 77 -4.21 46.38 -34.13
C GLU A 77 -3.71 46.08 -32.71
N ARG A 78 -4.10 46.90 -31.73
CA ARG A 78 -3.78 46.64 -30.31
C ARG A 78 -4.42 45.35 -29.79
N CYS A 79 -5.66 45.06 -30.16
CA CYS A 79 -6.32 43.79 -29.83
C CYS A 79 -5.59 42.59 -30.46
N ARG A 80 -5.16 42.71 -31.72
CA ARG A 80 -4.40 41.67 -32.43
C ARG A 80 -3.09 41.35 -31.72
N ILE A 81 -2.32 42.39 -31.36
CA ILE A 81 -1.05 42.25 -30.64
C ILE A 81 -1.28 41.64 -29.25
N ASN A 82 -2.29 42.09 -28.52
CA ASN A 82 -2.60 41.55 -27.18
C ASN A 82 -3.06 40.08 -27.26
N GLN A 83 -3.90 39.71 -28.23
CA GLN A 83 -4.28 38.31 -28.44
C GLN A 83 -3.08 37.44 -28.84
N ALA A 84 -2.18 37.94 -29.69
CA ALA A 84 -0.95 37.21 -30.05
C ALA A 84 -0.03 37.02 -28.82
N ARG A 85 0.11 38.05 -27.98
CA ARG A 85 0.86 37.96 -26.71
C ARG A 85 0.21 36.99 -25.73
N TYR A 86 -1.12 37.01 -25.61
CA TYR A 86 -1.85 36.08 -24.75
C TYR A 86 -1.62 34.63 -25.19
N ARG A 87 -1.81 34.34 -26.50
CA ARG A 87 -1.53 33.00 -27.07
C ARG A 87 -0.07 32.59 -26.91
N LYS A 88 0.88 33.53 -26.99
CA LYS A 88 2.29 33.25 -26.74
C LYS A 88 2.53 32.88 -25.27
N ARG A 89 1.99 33.65 -24.31
CA ARG A 89 2.09 33.33 -22.88
C ARG A 89 1.45 31.99 -22.53
N GLN A 90 0.31 31.67 -23.14
CA GLN A 90 -0.37 30.41 -22.92
C GLN A 90 0.44 29.21 -23.44
N ARG A 91 1.08 29.34 -24.61
CA ARG A 91 2.00 28.31 -25.13
C ARG A 91 3.24 28.15 -24.25
N GLN A 92 3.86 29.26 -23.88
CA GLN A 92 5.03 29.22 -22.99
C GLN A 92 4.69 28.52 -21.67
N HIS A 93 3.55 28.84 -21.06
CA HIS A 93 3.13 28.21 -19.81
C HIS A 93 2.90 26.69 -19.96
N ALA A 94 2.36 26.25 -21.10
CA ALA A 94 2.20 24.82 -21.39
C ALA A 94 3.56 24.12 -21.58
N GLU A 95 4.48 24.76 -22.31
CA GLU A 95 5.86 24.27 -22.50
C GLU A 95 6.61 24.16 -21.17
N ASP A 96 6.54 25.21 -20.33
CA ASP A 96 7.18 25.23 -19.01
C ASP A 96 6.63 24.12 -18.09
N LEU A 97 5.33 23.81 -18.20
CA LEU A 97 4.67 22.75 -17.45
C LEU A 97 5.12 21.36 -17.92
N ASP A 98 5.17 21.14 -19.23
CA ASP A 98 5.64 19.88 -19.81
C ASP A 98 7.12 19.60 -19.46
N ASP A 99 7.95 20.64 -19.46
CA ASP A 99 9.33 20.57 -19.02
C ASP A 99 9.45 20.22 -17.53
N SER A 100 8.61 20.84 -16.69
CA SER A 100 8.55 20.53 -15.25
C SER A 100 8.12 19.08 -14.98
N ILE A 101 7.13 18.58 -15.73
CA ILE A 101 6.68 17.18 -15.62
C ILE A 101 7.80 16.22 -16.04
N ARG A 102 8.52 16.54 -17.12
CA ARG A 102 9.64 15.71 -17.58
C ARG A 102 10.75 15.67 -16.53
N GLN A 103 11.14 16.82 -15.99
CA GLN A 103 12.15 16.91 -14.93
C GLN A 103 11.74 16.12 -13.68
N LEU A 104 10.48 16.23 -13.25
CA LEU A 104 10.00 15.49 -12.09
C LEU A 104 9.99 13.98 -12.32
N LYS A 105 9.67 13.53 -13.54
CA LYS A 105 9.74 12.10 -13.89
C LYS A 105 11.17 11.57 -13.87
N GLU A 106 12.12 12.35 -14.38
CA GLU A 106 13.55 12.02 -14.31
C GLU A 106 14.03 11.96 -12.85
N GLU A 107 13.65 12.92 -12.02
CA GLU A 107 13.98 12.93 -10.59
C GLU A 107 13.40 11.73 -9.84
N ILE A 108 12.14 11.36 -10.11
CA ILE A 108 11.53 10.15 -9.54
C ILE A 108 12.32 8.91 -9.95
N GLN A 109 12.69 8.79 -11.23
CA GLN A 109 13.46 7.66 -11.72
C GLN A 109 14.85 7.59 -11.06
N ASP A 110 15.53 8.72 -10.93
CA ASP A 110 16.84 8.80 -10.27
C ASP A 110 16.76 8.44 -8.79
N LEU A 111 15.74 8.92 -8.08
CA LEU A 111 15.49 8.58 -6.68
C LEU A 111 15.13 7.09 -6.50
N GLU A 112 14.37 6.52 -7.44
CA GLU A 112 14.10 5.08 -7.45
C GLU A 112 15.38 4.27 -7.66
N ILE A 113 16.24 4.67 -8.60
CA ILE A 113 17.55 4.03 -8.83
C ILE A 113 18.43 4.15 -7.58
N GLN A 114 18.50 5.34 -6.97
CA GLN A 114 19.27 5.57 -5.76
C GLN A 114 18.76 4.72 -4.59
N LYS A 115 17.44 4.63 -4.40
CA LYS A 115 16.83 3.73 -3.41
C LYS A 115 17.22 2.28 -3.64
N HIS A 116 17.16 1.79 -4.88
CA HIS A 116 17.60 0.42 -5.22
C HIS A 116 19.09 0.21 -4.95
N ASN A 117 19.93 1.19 -5.24
CA ASN A 117 21.36 1.12 -4.99
C ASN A 117 21.70 1.12 -3.50
N VAL A 118 20.99 1.93 -2.69
CA VAL A 118 21.14 1.95 -1.23
C VAL A 118 20.69 0.62 -0.62
N LEU A 119 19.56 0.07 -1.08
CA LEU A 119 19.11 -1.28 -0.69
C LEU A 119 20.14 -2.36 -1.05
N ARG A 120 20.86 -2.19 -2.16
CA ARG A 120 21.93 -3.11 -2.59
C ARG A 120 23.26 -2.90 -1.84
N SER A 121 23.52 -1.70 -1.34
CA SER A 121 24.81 -1.28 -0.77
C SER A 121 24.78 -1.16 0.76
N ALA A 122 23.66 -1.49 1.41
CA ALA A 122 23.60 -1.60 2.87
C ALA A 122 24.63 -2.64 3.34
N PRO A 123 25.28 -2.43 4.51
CA PRO A 123 26.42 -3.23 4.93
C PRO A 123 26.15 -4.75 4.87
N THR A 124 27.08 -5.46 4.23
CA THR A 124 27.08 -6.91 3.99
C THR A 124 27.15 -7.77 5.25
N ASP A 125 27.21 -7.16 6.44
CA ASP A 125 27.01 -7.85 7.70
C ASP A 125 25.51 -8.14 7.86
N LYS A 126 25.03 -9.13 7.10
CA LYS A 126 23.70 -9.73 7.30
C LYS A 126 23.62 -10.13 8.76
N ASN A 127 22.94 -9.33 9.57
CA ASN A 127 22.62 -9.67 10.93
C ASN A 127 21.14 -10.06 10.99
N VAL A 128 20.79 -10.80 12.04
CA VAL A 128 19.42 -11.31 12.23
C VAL A 128 18.38 -10.19 12.27
N TRP A 129 18.74 -8.98 12.72
CA TRP A 129 17.83 -7.82 12.74
C TRP A 129 17.42 -7.38 11.35
N VAL A 130 18.39 -7.19 10.44
CA VAL A 130 18.11 -6.81 9.05
C VAL A 130 17.26 -7.87 8.38
N VAL A 131 17.62 -9.15 8.54
CA VAL A 131 16.85 -10.26 7.97
C VAL A 131 15.42 -10.29 8.52
N ALA A 132 15.22 -10.14 9.83
CA ALA A 132 13.89 -10.11 10.42
C ALA A 132 13.05 -8.93 9.91
N THR A 133 13.61 -7.71 9.86
CA THR A 133 12.89 -6.54 9.33
C THR A 133 12.51 -6.70 7.85
N GLU A 134 13.42 -7.26 7.05
CA GLU A 134 13.18 -7.51 5.64
C GLU A 134 12.16 -8.64 5.45
N TYR A 135 12.15 -9.66 6.31
CA TYR A 135 11.13 -10.71 6.28
C TYR A 135 9.72 -10.10 6.41
N PHE A 136 9.48 -9.28 7.43
CA PHE A 136 8.18 -8.61 7.59
C PHE A 136 7.85 -7.67 6.43
N ARG A 137 8.86 -7.02 5.85
CA ARG A 137 8.65 -6.18 4.65
C ARG A 137 8.20 -7.01 3.44
N HIS A 138 8.80 -8.18 3.21
CA HIS A 138 8.46 -9.06 2.10
C HIS A 138 7.07 -9.67 2.25
N PHE A 139 6.68 -10.05 3.47
CA PHE A 139 5.42 -10.75 3.75
C PHE A 139 4.33 -9.87 4.35
N ARG A 140 4.51 -8.53 4.35
CA ARG A 140 3.52 -7.58 4.88
C ARG A 140 2.11 -7.83 4.35
N HIS A 141 1.99 -8.14 3.07
CA HIS A 141 0.71 -8.41 2.41
C HIS A 141 0.51 -9.90 2.07
N GLY A 142 1.20 -10.79 2.78
CA GLY A 142 1.22 -12.21 2.49
C GLY A 142 2.05 -12.58 1.28
N TYR A 143 1.61 -13.61 0.55
CA TYR A 143 2.27 -14.13 -0.64
C TYR A 143 2.10 -13.19 -1.83
N ASN A 144 3.20 -12.88 -2.50
CA ASN A 144 3.22 -12.01 -3.67
C ASN A 144 3.67 -12.80 -4.90
N ALA A 145 2.71 -13.10 -5.78
CA ALA A 145 2.92 -13.84 -7.02
C ALA A 145 3.66 -13.06 -8.12
N CYS A 146 4.17 -11.85 -7.83
CA CYS A 146 4.82 -11.02 -8.83
C CYS A 146 6.17 -11.63 -9.24
N ASP A 147 6.10 -12.48 -10.26
CA ASP A 147 7.26 -13.00 -11.00
C ASP A 147 7.88 -11.84 -11.78
N VAL A 148 9.07 -11.37 -11.39
CA VAL A 148 9.81 -10.41 -12.21
C VAL A 148 10.46 -11.18 -13.35
N LEU A 149 10.12 -10.83 -14.59
CA LEU A 149 10.79 -11.36 -15.77
C LEU A 149 12.12 -10.64 -15.96
N LEU A 150 13.22 -11.22 -15.48
CA LEU A 150 14.55 -10.78 -15.87
C LEU A 150 14.90 -11.35 -17.25
N PHE A 151 15.10 -10.46 -18.22
CA PHE A 151 15.72 -10.82 -19.49
C PHE A 151 17.23 -10.92 -19.27
N THR A 152 17.73 -12.14 -19.08
CA THR A 152 19.15 -12.43 -19.29
C THR A 152 19.32 -13.01 -20.69
N SER A 153 20.44 -12.69 -21.35
CA SER A 153 20.69 -12.96 -22.77
C SER A 153 20.63 -14.44 -23.18
N THR A 154 20.43 -15.38 -22.23
CA THR A 154 20.50 -16.81 -22.48
C THR A 154 19.39 -17.64 -21.82
N ALA A 155 18.54 -17.09 -20.93
CA ALA A 155 17.42 -17.84 -20.36
C ALA A 155 16.31 -16.95 -19.75
N ARG A 156 15.05 -17.37 -19.94
CA ARG A 156 13.90 -16.90 -19.13
C ARG A 156 13.97 -17.57 -17.77
N THR A 157 14.33 -16.83 -16.72
CA THR A 157 14.18 -17.29 -15.34
C THR A 157 13.06 -16.51 -14.68
N LYS A 158 12.04 -17.21 -14.21
CA LYS A 158 11.03 -16.64 -13.32
C LYS A 158 11.68 -16.51 -11.95
N GLN A 159 11.83 -15.30 -11.45
CA GLN A 159 12.32 -15.05 -10.10
C GLN A 159 11.15 -14.66 -9.21
N HIS A 160 10.96 -15.45 -8.17
CA HIS A 160 9.97 -15.17 -7.13
C HIS A 160 10.71 -14.47 -5.98
N LEU A 161 10.58 -13.14 -5.90
CA LEU A 161 11.40 -12.31 -5.00
C LEU A 161 11.36 -12.79 -3.54
N GLN A 162 10.20 -13.21 -3.06
CA GLN A 162 10.07 -13.76 -1.70
C GLN A 162 10.84 -15.08 -1.54
N LEU A 163 10.84 -15.97 -2.56
CA LEU A 163 11.56 -17.24 -2.49
C LEU A 163 13.07 -17.00 -2.49
N ASP A 164 13.52 -16.12 -3.38
CA ASP A 164 14.93 -15.78 -3.52
C ASP A 164 15.46 -15.14 -2.23
N PHE A 165 14.65 -14.27 -1.59
CA PHE A 165 14.96 -13.73 -0.26
C PHE A 165 15.10 -14.83 0.80
N LEU A 166 14.13 -15.76 0.90
CA LEU A 166 14.19 -16.86 1.86
C LEU A 166 15.44 -17.72 1.61
N LYS A 167 15.72 -18.13 0.37
CA LYS A 167 16.92 -18.92 0.01
C LYS A 167 18.24 -18.21 0.30
N ALA A 168 18.27 -16.88 0.16
CA ALA A 168 19.48 -16.09 0.37
C ALA A 168 19.76 -15.77 1.86
N THR A 169 18.77 -15.93 2.73
CA THR A 169 18.84 -15.55 4.15
C THR A 169 18.64 -16.71 5.12
N MET A 170 18.07 -17.83 4.67
CA MET A 170 17.78 -18.99 5.50
C MET A 170 18.70 -20.17 5.17
N ALA A 171 18.93 -21.01 6.17
CA ALA A 171 19.58 -22.30 5.98
C ALA A 171 18.71 -23.21 5.11
N PRO A 172 19.29 -24.14 4.33
CA PRO A 172 18.52 -25.09 3.52
C PRO A 172 17.51 -25.89 4.36
N GLU A 173 17.90 -26.30 5.57
CA GLU A 173 17.06 -26.99 6.55
C GLU A 173 16.34 -26.07 7.56
N VAL A 174 16.10 -24.80 7.22
CA VAL A 174 15.35 -23.88 8.10
C VAL A 174 14.02 -24.48 8.50
N THR A 175 13.65 -24.39 9.78
CA THR A 175 12.42 -24.99 10.29
C THR A 175 11.46 -23.99 10.96
N ASP A 176 10.16 -24.21 10.76
CA ASP A 176 9.03 -23.57 11.49
C ASP A 176 8.55 -24.45 12.66
N GLY A 177 9.41 -25.34 13.15
CA GLY A 177 9.08 -26.39 14.12
C GLY A 177 8.69 -27.70 13.42
N ASP A 178 7.75 -27.64 12.47
CA ASP A 178 7.21 -28.84 11.80
C ASP A 178 7.63 -28.94 10.32
N LEU A 179 7.78 -27.79 9.67
CA LEU A 179 8.09 -27.67 8.24
C LEU A 179 9.57 -27.39 8.04
N ILE A 180 10.16 -27.89 6.94
CA ILE A 180 11.58 -27.72 6.63
C ILE A 180 11.75 -27.11 5.23
N GLY A 181 12.53 -26.04 5.15
CA GLY A 181 12.99 -25.43 3.90
C GLY A 181 12.22 -24.18 3.49
N ALA A 182 12.93 -23.32 2.75
CA ALA A 182 12.43 -22.03 2.26
C ALA A 182 11.19 -22.17 1.35
N GLU A 183 11.15 -23.20 0.52
CA GLU A 183 10.01 -23.49 -0.37
C GLU A 183 8.74 -23.78 0.41
N VAL A 184 8.85 -24.53 1.52
CA VAL A 184 7.70 -24.93 2.34
C VAL A 184 7.16 -23.75 3.14
N LEU A 185 8.05 -22.87 3.62
CA LEU A 185 7.67 -21.59 4.22
C LEU A 185 6.90 -20.72 3.23
N LEU A 186 7.38 -20.61 1.99
CA LEU A 186 6.69 -19.82 0.97
C LEU A 186 5.32 -20.41 0.59
N GLU A 187 5.22 -21.73 0.47
CA GLU A 187 3.94 -22.39 0.20
C GLU A 187 2.95 -22.21 1.37
N SER A 188 3.44 -22.09 2.60
CA SER A 188 2.60 -21.78 3.76
C SER A 188 2.06 -20.35 3.68
N TRP A 189 2.88 -19.37 3.28
CA TRP A 189 2.40 -18.01 2.96
C TRP A 189 1.40 -17.99 1.82
N ARG A 190 1.61 -18.80 0.78
CA ARG A 190 0.69 -18.93 -0.35
C ARG A 190 -0.67 -19.45 0.09
N ARG A 191 -0.70 -20.53 0.87
CA ARG A 191 -1.94 -21.08 1.44
C ARG A 191 -2.63 -20.09 2.36
N PHE A 192 -1.88 -19.46 3.27
CA PHE A 192 -2.41 -18.44 4.18
C PHE A 192 -3.09 -17.28 3.41
N SER A 193 -2.46 -16.82 2.34
CA SER A 193 -2.99 -15.73 1.49
C SER A 193 -4.10 -16.16 0.53
N LEU A 194 -4.22 -17.46 0.26
CA LEU A 194 -5.34 -18.04 -0.49
C LEU A 194 -6.58 -18.20 0.39
N TYR A 195 -6.38 -18.62 1.64
CA TYR A 195 -7.45 -18.87 2.58
C TYR A 195 -8.03 -17.55 3.12
N HIS A 196 -7.18 -16.56 3.41
CA HIS A 196 -7.62 -15.30 3.99
C HIS A 196 -7.56 -14.15 2.98
N GLY A 197 -8.51 -13.23 3.07
CA GLY A 197 -8.50 -11.98 2.31
C GLY A 197 -7.75 -10.86 3.04
N ASP A 198 -7.33 -9.83 2.31
CA ASP A 198 -6.75 -8.58 2.85
C ASP A 198 -5.72 -8.80 3.98
N VAL A 199 -4.75 -9.68 3.72
CA VAL A 199 -3.67 -9.99 4.67
C VAL A 199 -2.82 -8.75 4.88
N ASN A 200 -2.64 -8.35 6.14
CA ASN A 200 -1.70 -7.31 6.53
C ASN A 200 -0.98 -7.70 7.83
N VAL A 201 0.33 -7.83 7.77
CA VAL A 201 1.19 -8.24 8.88
C VAL A 201 2.05 -7.05 9.30
N GLU A 202 1.93 -6.66 10.55
CA GLU A 202 2.66 -5.52 11.11
C GLU A 202 3.61 -5.98 12.21
N LEU A 203 4.87 -5.61 12.07
CA LEU A 203 5.86 -5.77 13.12
C LEU A 203 5.64 -4.66 14.16
N THR A 204 5.20 -5.04 15.36
CA THR A 204 4.95 -4.08 16.45
C THR A 204 6.18 -3.91 17.34
N ARG A 205 6.91 -5.01 17.57
CA ARG A 205 8.11 -5.02 18.41
C ARG A 205 9.08 -6.09 17.93
N LEU A 206 10.37 -5.78 17.99
CA LEU A 206 11.44 -6.73 17.71
C LEU A 206 12.45 -6.62 18.85
N GLU A 207 12.74 -7.76 19.48
CA GLU A 207 13.63 -7.83 20.64
C GLU A 207 14.61 -8.99 20.50
N GLN A 208 15.78 -8.82 21.12
CA GLN A 208 16.78 -9.87 21.20
C GLN A 208 16.58 -10.66 22.50
N VAL A 209 16.33 -11.96 22.37
CA VAL A 209 16.12 -12.85 23.52
C VAL A 209 17.42 -13.55 23.91
N SER A 210 18.28 -13.84 22.93
CA SER A 210 19.60 -14.43 23.13
C SER A 210 20.60 -13.84 22.14
N ARG A 211 21.90 -14.16 22.26
CA ARG A 211 22.91 -13.68 21.28
C ARG A 211 22.54 -14.02 19.84
N ASP A 212 21.91 -15.17 19.65
CA ASP A 212 21.60 -15.74 18.35
C ASP A 212 20.09 -15.92 18.13
N SER A 213 19.25 -15.28 18.94
CA SER A 213 17.79 -15.40 18.82
C SER A 213 17.09 -14.04 18.90
N LEU A 214 16.19 -13.78 17.93
CA LEU A 214 15.26 -12.65 17.97
C LEU A 214 13.83 -13.13 18.15
N PHE A 215 13.06 -12.30 18.85
CA PHE A 215 11.63 -12.47 19.00
C PHE A 215 10.92 -11.24 18.46
N ALA A 216 9.96 -11.47 17.58
CA ALA A 216 9.11 -10.45 17.01
C ALA A 216 7.70 -10.59 17.58
N THR A 217 7.11 -9.48 17.98
CA THR A 217 5.67 -9.37 18.22
C THR A 217 5.01 -8.78 16.99
N THR A 218 3.90 -9.36 16.57
CA THR A 218 3.19 -8.94 15.36
C THR A 218 1.71 -8.69 15.63
N GLN A 219 1.12 -7.85 14.78
CA GLN A 219 -0.32 -7.73 14.64
C GLN A 219 -0.67 -8.10 13.20
N THR A 220 -1.50 -9.13 13.04
CA THR A 220 -1.90 -9.67 11.75
C THR A 220 -3.39 -9.40 11.55
N SER A 221 -3.73 -8.61 10.54
CA SER A 221 -5.10 -8.35 10.14
C SER A 221 -5.46 -9.19 8.93
N ILE A 222 -6.53 -9.98 9.04
CA ILE A 222 -7.04 -10.86 7.97
C ILE A 222 -8.54 -10.71 7.83
N THR A 223 -9.06 -10.94 6.64
CA THR A 223 -10.51 -11.01 6.40
C THR A 223 -10.90 -12.47 6.22
N ILE A 224 -11.90 -12.90 6.99
CA ILE A 224 -12.50 -14.22 6.84
C ILE A 224 -13.36 -14.20 5.57
N THR A 225 -12.99 -15.01 4.59
CA THR A 225 -13.68 -15.09 3.30
C THR A 225 -14.39 -16.43 3.15
N GLN A 226 -15.13 -16.60 2.05
CA GLN A 226 -15.68 -17.90 1.69
C GLN A 226 -14.58 -18.98 1.53
N ASN A 227 -13.38 -18.61 1.06
CA ASN A 227 -12.24 -19.53 1.02
C ASN A 227 -11.79 -19.92 2.43
N THR A 228 -11.76 -18.97 3.37
CA THR A 228 -11.43 -19.27 4.78
C THR A 228 -12.36 -20.34 5.33
N LEU A 229 -13.68 -20.15 5.15
CA LEU A 229 -14.67 -21.11 5.64
C LEU A 229 -14.53 -22.46 4.93
N ARG A 230 -14.39 -22.48 3.61
CA ARG A 230 -14.28 -23.72 2.84
C ARG A 230 -13.03 -24.54 3.18
N PHE A 231 -11.89 -23.89 3.40
CA PHE A 231 -10.61 -24.59 3.57
C PHE A 231 -10.23 -24.79 5.04
N LEU A 232 -10.66 -23.94 5.97
CA LEU A 232 -10.28 -24.02 7.38
C LEU A 232 -11.42 -24.47 8.30
N TYR A 233 -12.67 -24.23 7.91
CA TYR A 233 -13.85 -24.58 8.71
C TYR A 233 -14.92 -25.31 7.86
N PRO A 234 -14.54 -26.38 7.13
CA PRO A 234 -15.44 -27.02 6.15
C PRO A 234 -16.72 -27.57 6.80
N HIS A 235 -16.63 -27.98 8.07
CA HIS A 235 -17.76 -28.47 8.86
C HIS A 235 -18.83 -27.40 9.09
N LEU A 236 -18.51 -26.11 9.02
CA LEU A 236 -19.50 -25.04 9.16
C LEU A 236 -20.31 -24.78 7.89
N VAL A 237 -19.82 -25.25 6.73
CA VAL A 237 -20.42 -24.97 5.41
C VAL A 237 -21.17 -26.18 4.83
N ASN A 238 -20.85 -27.40 5.28
CA ASN A 238 -21.42 -28.64 4.78
C ASN A 238 -22.70 -29.10 5.51
N VAL A 239 -23.38 -28.20 6.20
CA VAL A 239 -24.56 -28.50 7.05
C VAL A 239 -25.82 -27.86 6.44
N ASN A 240 -26.99 -28.37 6.80
CA ASN A 240 -28.26 -27.76 6.42
C ASN A 240 -28.32 -26.28 6.84
N ASP A 241 -28.97 -25.44 6.02
CA ASP A 241 -28.99 -23.97 6.18
C ASP A 241 -29.56 -23.48 7.53
N ASP A 242 -30.39 -24.27 8.21
CA ASP A 242 -31.00 -23.92 9.52
C ASP A 242 -30.19 -24.37 10.74
N SER A 243 -28.95 -24.82 10.53
CA SER A 243 -28.07 -25.29 11.61
C SER A 243 -27.39 -24.13 12.36
N HIS A 244 -27.00 -24.38 13.61
CA HIS A 244 -26.22 -23.42 14.40
C HIS A 244 -24.86 -23.14 13.75
N GLU A 245 -24.30 -24.15 13.08
CA GLU A 245 -23.06 -24.12 12.32
C GLU A 245 -23.15 -23.15 11.14
N ALA A 246 -24.26 -23.16 10.39
CA ALA A 246 -24.52 -22.19 9.32
C ALA A 246 -24.63 -20.75 9.87
N ALA A 247 -25.25 -20.56 11.03
CA ALA A 247 -25.31 -19.25 11.69
C ALA A 247 -23.92 -18.75 12.11
N LEU A 248 -23.05 -19.63 12.61
CA LEU A 248 -21.65 -19.31 12.91
C LEU A 248 -20.87 -18.95 11.63
N ALA A 249 -21.04 -19.72 10.55
CA ALA A 249 -20.41 -19.43 9.26
C ALA A 249 -20.78 -18.03 8.74
N LEU A 250 -22.07 -17.69 8.78
CA LEU A 250 -22.57 -16.36 8.39
C LEU A 250 -22.02 -15.25 9.27
N LYS A 251 -21.88 -15.49 10.58
CA LYS A 251 -21.31 -14.53 11.53
C LYS A 251 -19.81 -14.29 11.28
N LEU A 252 -19.09 -15.32 10.85
CA LEU A 252 -17.65 -15.24 10.55
C LEU A 252 -17.36 -14.61 9.19
N LEU A 253 -18.22 -14.82 8.19
CA LEU A 253 -18.00 -14.36 6.83
C LEU A 253 -17.83 -12.83 6.74
N ASP A 254 -16.86 -12.40 5.95
CA ASP A 254 -16.48 -11.00 5.70
C ASP A 254 -16.03 -10.21 6.93
N GLN A 255 -15.80 -10.88 8.05
CA GLN A 255 -15.27 -10.24 9.25
C GLN A 255 -13.76 -10.01 9.15
N ARG A 256 -13.34 -8.81 9.54
CA ARG A 256 -11.92 -8.45 9.67
C ARG A 256 -11.43 -8.79 11.07
N LEU A 257 -10.58 -9.80 11.15
CA LEU A 257 -9.96 -10.27 12.38
C LEU A 257 -8.60 -9.60 12.58
N VAL A 258 -8.37 -9.07 13.79
CA VAL A 258 -7.05 -8.58 14.22
C VAL A 258 -6.48 -9.58 15.22
N VAL A 259 -5.41 -10.24 14.82
CA VAL A 259 -4.79 -11.36 15.53
C VAL A 259 -3.42 -10.93 16.03
N HIS A 260 -3.15 -11.12 17.31
CA HIS A 260 -1.80 -10.90 17.84
C HIS A 260 -0.95 -12.14 17.56
N GLY A 261 0.29 -11.93 17.18
CA GLY A 261 1.19 -13.02 16.83
C GLY A 261 2.60 -12.80 17.34
N SER A 262 3.41 -13.84 17.16
CA SER A 262 4.83 -13.78 17.41
C SER A 262 5.60 -14.58 16.37
N VAL A 263 6.83 -14.17 16.10
CA VAL A 263 7.75 -14.89 15.23
C VAL A 263 9.11 -14.99 15.90
N TRP A 264 9.62 -16.20 15.99
CA TRP A 264 10.92 -16.52 16.57
C TRP A 264 11.95 -16.75 15.46
N PHE A 265 13.12 -16.13 15.58
CA PHE A 265 14.23 -16.32 14.66
C PHE A 265 15.44 -16.86 15.43
N ASP A 266 15.95 -18.04 15.07
CA ASP A 266 17.28 -18.48 15.49
C ASP A 266 18.29 -18.27 14.35
N TRP A 267 19.43 -17.71 14.70
CA TRP A 267 20.48 -17.27 13.80
C TRP A 267 21.72 -18.14 13.95
N ASP A 268 22.30 -18.54 12.84
CA ASP A 268 23.63 -19.12 12.83
C ASP A 268 24.64 -18.05 12.40
N SER A 269 25.42 -17.58 13.37
CA SER A 269 26.46 -16.58 13.14
C SER A 269 27.63 -17.10 12.30
N THR A 270 27.81 -18.41 12.17
CA THR A 270 28.87 -19.00 11.34
C THR A 270 28.52 -19.00 9.86
N THR A 271 27.28 -19.30 9.51
CA THR A 271 26.80 -19.31 8.12
C THR A 271 26.13 -18.00 7.70
N GLY A 272 25.80 -17.13 8.66
CA GLY A 272 25.12 -15.88 8.42
C GLY A 272 23.68 -16.10 7.92
N ARG A 273 22.97 -17.08 8.50
CA ARG A 273 21.64 -17.50 8.06
C ARG A 273 20.70 -17.79 9.22
N VAL A 274 19.40 -17.66 8.96
CA VAL A 274 18.33 -18.10 9.88
C VAL A 274 18.18 -19.61 9.79
N VAL A 275 18.29 -20.31 10.92
CA VAL A 275 18.13 -21.77 11.03
C VAL A 275 16.76 -22.18 11.57
N ARG A 276 16.06 -21.28 12.27
CA ARG A 276 14.68 -21.49 12.71
C ARG A 276 13.87 -20.22 12.52
N LEU A 277 12.67 -20.38 12.00
CA LEU A 277 11.68 -19.33 11.83
C LEU A 277 10.33 -19.88 12.31
N GLU A 278 9.99 -19.71 13.58
CA GLU A 278 8.73 -20.24 14.14
C GLU A 278 7.68 -19.15 14.30
N SER A 279 6.48 -19.32 13.73
CA SER A 279 5.39 -18.35 13.84
C SER A 279 4.21 -18.87 14.67
N LYS A 280 3.61 -18.00 15.49
CA LYS A 280 2.38 -18.29 16.26
C LYS A 280 1.39 -17.14 16.19
N LEU A 281 0.11 -17.47 16.21
CA LEU A 281 -1.02 -16.54 16.22
C LEU A 281 -1.92 -16.82 17.42
N ASP A 282 -2.54 -15.80 18.01
CA ASP A 282 -3.55 -15.96 19.05
C ASP A 282 -4.96 -15.84 18.45
N LEU A 283 -5.41 -16.91 17.80
CA LEU A 283 -6.75 -16.95 17.20
C LEU A 283 -7.84 -17.06 18.28
N LEU A 284 -7.54 -17.64 19.44
CA LEU A 284 -8.50 -17.77 20.54
C LEU A 284 -9.02 -16.40 20.99
N THR A 285 -8.12 -15.48 21.33
CA THR A 285 -8.51 -14.14 21.79
C THR A 285 -9.27 -13.39 20.71
N ALA A 286 -8.85 -13.51 19.45
CA ALA A 286 -9.49 -12.82 18.34
C ALA A 286 -10.91 -13.36 18.08
N MET A 287 -11.08 -14.69 18.11
CA MET A 287 -12.36 -15.35 17.88
C MET A 287 -13.32 -15.16 19.05
N LEU A 288 -12.83 -15.16 20.30
CA LEU A 288 -13.66 -14.81 21.47
C LEU A 288 -14.22 -13.39 21.37
N ARG A 289 -13.43 -12.42 20.89
CA ARG A 289 -13.90 -11.04 20.68
C ARG A 289 -14.96 -10.96 19.60
N LEU A 290 -14.84 -11.76 18.55
CA LEU A 290 -15.78 -11.77 17.41
C LEU A 290 -17.09 -12.50 17.75
N LEU A 291 -17.01 -13.67 18.39
CA LEU A 291 -18.16 -14.52 18.68
C LEU A 291 -18.86 -14.11 19.98
N GLY A 292 -18.13 -13.59 20.97
CA GLY A 292 -18.66 -13.08 22.24
C GLY A 292 -18.76 -14.12 23.35
N ASP A 293 -18.52 -15.40 23.05
CA ASP A 293 -18.59 -16.50 24.02
C ASP A 293 -17.65 -17.65 23.63
N LEU A 294 -17.27 -18.47 24.61
CA LEU A 294 -16.34 -19.58 24.42
C LEU A 294 -17.00 -20.81 23.78
N GLU A 295 -18.31 -21.02 23.98
CA GLU A 295 -19.02 -22.17 23.42
C GLU A 295 -19.00 -22.12 21.89
N SER A 296 -19.30 -20.95 21.32
CA SER A 296 -19.21 -20.68 19.89
C SER A 296 -17.79 -20.89 19.36
N VAL A 297 -16.76 -20.46 20.09
CA VAL A 297 -15.36 -20.68 19.68
C VAL A 297 -15.03 -22.17 19.66
N VAL A 298 -15.39 -22.92 20.69
CA VAL A 298 -15.16 -24.38 20.72
C VAL A 298 -15.82 -25.05 19.53
N ARG A 299 -17.07 -24.69 19.20
CA ARG A 299 -17.78 -25.24 18.02
C ARG A 299 -17.11 -24.88 16.70
N VAL A 300 -16.60 -23.65 16.57
CA VAL A 300 -15.86 -23.23 15.36
C VAL A 300 -14.57 -24.04 15.20
N PHE A 301 -13.90 -24.41 16.30
CA PHE A 301 -12.60 -25.10 16.26
C PHE A 301 -12.66 -26.64 16.41
N ASP A 302 -13.84 -27.23 16.64
CA ASP A 302 -14.00 -28.67 16.90
C ASP A 302 -13.47 -29.55 15.75
N GLU A 303 -13.81 -29.20 14.51
CA GLU A 303 -13.35 -29.87 13.28
C GLU A 303 -12.59 -28.92 12.34
N ALA A 304 -12.00 -27.86 12.90
CA ALA A 304 -11.25 -26.89 12.11
C ALA A 304 -9.91 -27.49 11.62
N LEU A 305 -9.54 -27.15 10.38
CA LEU A 305 -8.23 -27.50 9.80
C LEU A 305 -7.14 -26.47 10.15
N ILE A 306 -7.40 -25.64 11.16
CA ILE A 306 -6.47 -24.68 11.75
C ILE A 306 -6.55 -24.77 13.26
N THR A 307 -5.39 -24.78 13.90
CA THR A 307 -5.24 -24.76 15.36
C THR A 307 -5.36 -23.34 15.91
N LEU A 308 -5.64 -23.22 17.21
CA LEU A 308 -5.75 -21.91 17.87
C LEU A 308 -4.44 -21.10 17.86
N ASP A 309 -3.29 -21.76 17.69
CA ASP A 309 -1.98 -21.10 17.53
C ASP A 309 -1.63 -20.76 16.06
N GLY A 310 -2.56 -21.03 15.12
CA GLY A 310 -2.46 -20.63 13.71
C GLY A 310 -1.79 -21.64 12.78
N ARG A 311 -1.51 -22.86 13.23
CA ARG A 311 -0.94 -23.92 12.39
C ARG A 311 -2.04 -24.66 11.62
N LEU A 312 -1.80 -24.94 10.35
CA LEU A 312 -2.68 -25.77 9.53
C LEU A 312 -2.52 -27.24 9.93
N VAL A 313 -3.64 -27.92 10.19
CA VAL A 313 -3.66 -29.35 10.47
C VAL A 313 -3.45 -30.10 9.16
N ALA A 314 -2.45 -30.99 9.08
CA ALA A 314 -2.25 -31.81 7.89
C ALA A 314 -3.43 -32.78 7.72
N GLU A 315 -3.98 -32.91 6.51
CA GLU A 315 -4.88 -34.00 6.12
C GLU A 315 -4.13 -35.32 6.25
N GLY A 316 -4.15 -35.92 7.44
CA GLY A 316 -3.30 -37.08 7.72
C GLY A 316 -3.83 -38.08 8.74
N ASP A 317 -4.80 -37.74 9.60
CA ASP A 317 -5.19 -38.67 10.68
C ASP A 317 -6.70 -38.84 10.93
N SER A 318 -7.55 -38.37 10.02
CA SER A 318 -8.97 -38.74 10.05
C SER A 318 -9.64 -38.66 8.68
N ALA A 319 -9.49 -39.71 7.88
CA ALA A 319 -10.50 -40.07 6.88
C ALA A 319 -11.27 -41.29 7.43
N PRO A 320 -12.61 -41.31 7.34
CA PRO A 320 -13.23 -41.51 6.05
C PRO A 320 -14.54 -40.72 5.85
N HIS A 321 -14.59 -39.85 4.84
CA HIS A 321 -15.55 -39.94 3.73
C HIS A 321 -15.44 -38.69 2.87
N SER A 322 -15.02 -38.87 1.62
CA SER A 322 -15.13 -37.85 0.59
C SER A 322 -16.63 -37.61 0.26
N PRO A 323 -17.17 -36.39 0.39
CA PRO A 323 -18.44 -36.06 -0.24
C PRO A 323 -18.17 -35.68 -1.70
N LYS A 324 -18.95 -36.29 -2.60
CA LYS A 324 -18.98 -35.97 -4.01
C LYS A 324 -19.31 -34.48 -4.21
N ILE A 325 -18.49 -33.83 -5.03
CA ILE A 325 -18.72 -32.48 -5.55
C ILE A 325 -20.06 -32.45 -6.27
N ALA A 326 -21.03 -31.71 -5.74
CA ALA A 326 -22.21 -31.26 -6.48
C ALA A 326 -21.97 -29.80 -6.94
N PRO A 327 -22.21 -29.45 -8.22
CA PRO A 327 -22.00 -28.10 -8.69
C PRO A 327 -23.31 -27.30 -8.59
N PHE A 328 -23.47 -26.40 -7.62
CA PHE A 328 -24.49 -25.35 -7.70
C PHE A 328 -24.08 -24.14 -6.84
N PHE A 329 -23.73 -23.02 -7.47
CA PHE A 329 -24.63 -21.89 -7.72
C PHE A 329 -23.99 -20.95 -8.75
N ARG A 330 -24.83 -20.36 -9.58
CA ARG A 330 -24.52 -19.40 -10.64
C ARG A 330 -24.65 -17.98 -10.12
#